data_AF-A0A6J0B3F0-F1
#
_entry.id   AF-A0A6J0B3F0-F1
#
_cell.length_a   1.000
_cell.length_b   1.000
_cell.length_c   1.000
_cell.angle_alpha   90.00
_cell.angle_beta   90.00
_cell.angle_gamma   90.00
#
_symmetry.space_group_name_H-M   'P 1'
#
loop_
_entity.id
_entity.type
_entity.pdbx_description
1 polymer ?
#
loop_
_entity_poly.entity_id
_entity_poly.type
_entity_poly.pdbx_seq_one_letter_code
_entity_poly.pdbx_strand_id
1 'polypeptide(L)'
;MVTPTQRMTGLCWDFGMAGLRSSFTITGPSLQWCCLCLRQVSGPLANKPQPIMRIAVGRLLFPASNLWLPLVPALDDCLHQHDWLDQQAQSSASVPTGLRSCSVESQPGIFFPPGTGAERSLQDIPQPHVEPWAFSLDLGLQLAAGSGPLLALGTPEDPPRLSLHLQDQVVLSSGSGPELDLPLVLGLPLQLNLTVSRVVLSQGPKKEMLTLPPVGPGSLFNLWAQLQGRLFLGALPGEASSASFCLDGLWAQGQRLDMDRALSRNQDIWTHSCPQSPSNGTDTTY
;
A
#
# COMPACT_ATOMS: atom_id res chain seq x y z
N MET A 1 34.76 6.08 -35.44
CA MET A 1 33.32 5.78 -35.59
C MET A 1 33.20 4.27 -35.66
N VAL A 2 32.84 3.62 -34.55
CA VAL A 2 32.66 2.15 -34.50
C VAL A 2 31.23 1.93 -34.04
N THR A 3 30.41 1.41 -34.92
CA THR A 3 29.03 0.98 -34.63
C THR A 3 29.12 -0.29 -33.78
N PRO A 4 28.65 -0.29 -32.52
CA PRO A 4 28.72 -1.47 -31.68
C PRO A 4 27.65 -2.47 -32.13
N THR A 5 28.09 -3.71 -32.37
CA THR A 5 27.24 -4.82 -32.78
C THR A 5 26.48 -5.37 -31.58
N GLN A 6 25.16 -5.36 -31.67
CA GLN A 6 24.25 -5.92 -30.67
C GLN A 6 24.42 -7.46 -30.63
N ARG A 7 24.74 -8.02 -29.46
CA ARG A 7 24.71 -9.47 -29.24
C ARG A 7 23.84 -9.76 -28.02
N MET A 8 22.84 -10.60 -28.25
CA MET A 8 21.96 -11.12 -27.21
C MET A 8 22.61 -12.36 -26.60
N THR A 9 22.91 -12.32 -25.32
CA THR A 9 23.38 -13.49 -24.55
C THR A 9 22.47 -13.64 -23.33
N GLY A 10 21.45 -14.50 -23.45
CA GLY A 10 20.40 -14.65 -22.43
C GLY A 10 19.36 -13.53 -22.42
N LEU A 11 18.66 -13.37 -21.29
CA LEU A 11 17.60 -12.35 -21.08
C LEU A 11 18.14 -10.94 -20.75
N CYS A 12 19.46 -10.72 -20.77
CA CYS A 12 20.07 -9.43 -20.49
C CYS A 12 20.77 -8.84 -21.72
N TRP A 13 20.61 -7.53 -21.92
CA TRP A 13 21.34 -6.77 -22.93
C TRP A 13 22.71 -6.37 -22.39
N ASP A 14 23.78 -6.76 -23.09
CA ASP A 14 25.15 -6.34 -22.77
C ASP A 14 25.62 -5.25 -23.74
N PHE A 15 25.91 -4.06 -23.22
CA PHE A 15 26.59 -2.98 -23.94
C PHE A 15 28.04 -2.92 -23.47
N GLY A 16 28.97 -3.26 -24.36
CA GLY A 16 30.39 -3.26 -24.07
C GLY A 16 31.01 -1.87 -24.22
N MET A 17 31.45 -1.28 -23.12
CA MET A 17 32.69 -0.50 -23.00
C MET A 17 33.10 -0.43 -21.52
N ALA A 18 34.40 -0.34 -21.28
CA ALA A 18 35.08 -0.70 -20.04
C ALA A 18 34.70 0.11 -18.78
N GLY A 19 34.69 -0.60 -17.64
CA GLY A 19 35.13 -0.07 -16.35
C GLY A 19 34.05 0.55 -15.47
N LEU A 20 33.25 -0.30 -14.81
CA LEU A 20 32.81 -0.22 -13.40
C LEU A 20 31.70 -1.27 -13.23
N ARG A 21 31.99 -2.35 -12.50
CA ARG A 21 31.04 -3.43 -12.21
C ARG A 21 30.56 -3.27 -10.77
N SER A 22 29.28 -2.97 -10.58
CA SER A 22 28.59 -3.24 -9.32
C SER A 22 27.54 -4.31 -9.59
N SER A 23 27.66 -5.43 -8.87
CA SER A 23 26.77 -6.57 -8.93
C SER A 23 25.90 -6.57 -7.68
N PHE A 24 24.57 -6.55 -7.86
CA PHE A 24 23.61 -6.67 -6.76
C PHE A 24 22.88 -8.00 -6.90
N THR A 25 22.73 -8.72 -5.78
CA THR A 25 21.98 -9.98 -5.71
C THR A 25 20.89 -9.80 -4.66
N ILE A 26 19.62 -9.88 -5.07
CA ILE A 26 18.45 -9.85 -4.18
C ILE A 26 17.93 -11.29 -4.09
N THR A 27 17.75 -11.82 -2.88
CA THR A 27 17.22 -13.18 -2.64
C THR A 27 15.85 -13.11 -1.98
N GLY A 28 14.82 -13.68 -2.64
CA GLY A 28 13.46 -13.86 -2.13
C GLY A 28 12.72 -14.96 -2.90
N PRO A 29 11.74 -15.67 -2.29
CA PRO A 29 11.33 -17.00 -2.76
C PRO A 29 10.31 -17.03 -3.92
N SER A 30 9.90 -15.90 -4.50
CA SER A 30 8.87 -15.91 -5.57
C SER A 30 8.92 -14.78 -6.60
N LEU A 31 9.96 -13.93 -6.60
CA LEU A 31 10.17 -12.95 -7.67
C LEU A 31 11.34 -13.38 -8.56
N GLN A 32 11.08 -13.60 -9.85
CA GLN A 32 12.14 -13.72 -10.86
C GLN A 32 12.99 -12.44 -10.81
N TRP A 33 14.23 -12.63 -10.37
CA TRP A 33 15.39 -11.74 -10.37
C TRP A 33 15.22 -10.38 -11.07
N CYS A 34 15.19 -9.29 -10.31
CA CYS A 34 15.35 -7.94 -10.84
C CYS A 34 16.70 -7.37 -10.37
N CYS A 35 17.73 -7.50 -11.20
CA CYS A 35 19.05 -6.92 -10.93
C CYS A 35 19.09 -5.48 -11.45
N LEU A 36 19.02 -4.50 -10.56
CA LEU A 36 19.19 -3.09 -10.93
C LEU A 36 20.70 -2.78 -11.05
N CYS A 37 21.25 -2.94 -12.25
CA CYS A 37 22.64 -2.58 -12.53
C CYS A 37 22.68 -1.13 -13.06
N LEU A 38 23.06 -0.18 -12.20
CA LEU A 38 23.29 1.21 -12.60
C LEU A 38 24.57 1.30 -13.45
N ARG A 39 24.45 1.06 -14.76
CA ARG A 39 25.59 1.09 -15.70
C ARG A 39 25.96 2.49 -16.22
N GLN A 40 25.18 3.53 -15.90
CA GLN A 40 25.44 4.89 -16.37
C GLN A 40 25.02 5.94 -15.33
N VAL A 41 25.97 6.80 -14.94
CA VAL A 41 25.70 8.04 -14.21
C VAL A 41 26.25 9.18 -15.04
N SER A 42 25.37 10.01 -15.59
CA SER A 42 25.74 11.19 -16.36
C SER A 42 25.21 12.45 -15.69
N GLY A 43 26.12 13.38 -15.38
CA GLY A 43 25.80 14.74 -14.95
C GLY A 43 26.65 15.75 -15.73
N PRO A 44 26.21 17.02 -15.86
CA PRO A 44 26.98 18.03 -16.58
C PRO A 44 28.32 18.27 -15.85
N LEU A 45 29.43 17.97 -16.54
CA LEU A 45 30.80 18.21 -16.06
C LEU A 45 31.20 19.69 -16.10
N ALA A 46 30.38 20.56 -16.70
CA ALA A 46 30.71 21.97 -16.86
C ALA A 46 30.40 22.78 -15.58
N ASN A 47 31.40 23.50 -15.08
CA ASN A 47 31.33 24.52 -14.03
C ASN A 47 31.15 24.07 -12.56
N LYS A 48 31.60 22.87 -12.16
CA LYS A 48 31.72 22.53 -10.73
C LYS A 48 33.17 22.16 -10.35
N PRO A 49 33.76 22.78 -9.32
CA PRO A 49 35.16 22.54 -8.93
C PRO A 49 35.42 21.10 -8.43
N GLN A 50 34.38 20.36 -8.05
CA GLN A 50 34.42 18.91 -7.81
C GLN A 50 33.12 18.26 -8.33
N PRO A 51 33.19 17.19 -9.14
CA PRO A 51 32.01 16.43 -9.53
C PRO A 51 31.51 15.62 -8.32
N ILE A 52 30.36 15.99 -7.78
CA ILE A 52 29.70 15.26 -6.69
C ILE A 52 28.70 14.29 -7.30
N MET A 53 28.91 12.99 -7.05
CA MET A 53 27.93 11.94 -7.36
C MET A 53 26.93 11.85 -6.21
N ARG A 54 25.63 11.77 -6.54
CA ARG A 54 24.56 11.59 -5.56
C ARG A 54 23.82 10.30 -5.88
N ILE A 55 23.74 9.41 -4.90
CA ILE A 55 22.98 8.16 -4.98
C ILE A 55 21.84 8.28 -3.96
N ALA A 56 20.63 7.99 -4.41
CA ALA A 56 19.47 7.87 -3.54
C ALA A 56 18.89 6.46 -3.68
N VAL A 57 18.44 5.93 -2.56
CA VAL A 57 17.89 4.57 -2.44
C VAL A 57 16.48 4.70 -1.89
N GLY A 58 15.54 3.97 -2.47
CA GLY A 58 14.12 4.02 -2.09
C GLY A 58 13.42 5.36 -2.40
N ARG A 59 14.09 6.30 -3.08
CA ARG A 59 13.51 7.57 -3.50
C ARG A 59 14.21 8.18 -4.70
N LEU A 60 13.50 9.07 -5.39
CA LEU A 60 14.06 9.86 -6.49
C LEU A 60 14.69 11.17 -5.95
N LEU A 61 15.79 11.59 -6.57
CA LEU A 61 16.43 12.89 -6.30
C LEU A 61 15.76 14.08 -7.01
N PHE A 62 14.75 13.79 -7.82
CA PHE A 62 14.01 14.73 -8.65
C PHE A 62 12.55 14.29 -8.77
N PRO A 63 11.63 15.17 -9.19
CA PRO A 63 10.21 14.83 -9.32
C PRO A 63 9.98 13.65 -10.28
N ALA A 64 9.10 12.71 -9.90
CA ALA A 64 8.76 11.55 -10.74
C ALA A 64 8.20 11.95 -12.12
N SER A 65 7.58 13.14 -12.23
CA SER A 65 7.10 13.71 -13.50
C SER A 65 8.20 13.94 -14.53
N ASN A 66 9.46 14.00 -14.10
CA ASN A 66 10.61 14.20 -14.98
C ASN A 66 11.21 12.87 -15.48
N LEU A 67 10.66 11.73 -15.03
CA LEU A 67 11.01 10.44 -15.59
C LEU A 67 10.45 10.33 -17.00
N TRP A 68 11.23 9.73 -17.91
CA TRP A 68 10.77 9.49 -19.28
C TRP A 68 9.58 8.53 -19.34
N LEU A 69 9.49 7.62 -18.37
CA LEU A 69 8.36 6.73 -18.15
C LEU A 69 7.73 7.06 -16.79
N PRO A 70 6.43 7.41 -16.73
CA PRO A 70 5.73 7.61 -15.47
C PRO A 70 5.80 6.37 -14.58
N LEU A 71 6.23 6.55 -13.33
CA LEU A 71 6.40 5.50 -12.32
C LEU A 71 5.84 6.01 -10.99
N VAL A 72 5.21 5.11 -10.23
CA VAL A 72 4.95 5.31 -8.79
C VAL A 72 6.22 4.88 -8.06
N PRO A 73 7.00 5.79 -7.45
CA PRO A 73 8.34 5.46 -6.94
C PRO A 73 8.34 4.80 -5.56
N ALA A 74 7.17 4.58 -4.97
CA ALA A 74 7.05 3.88 -3.70
C ALA A 74 7.52 2.43 -3.85
N LEU A 75 8.28 1.96 -2.87
CA LEU A 75 8.85 0.62 -2.84
C LEU A 75 8.76 0.10 -1.41
N ASP A 76 8.04 -1.01 -1.24
CA ASP A 76 8.02 -1.80 -0.02
C ASP A 76 8.97 -2.99 -0.20
N ASP A 77 10.25 -2.77 0.15
CA ASP A 77 11.31 -3.76 -0.03
C ASP A 77 12.40 -3.57 1.05
N CYS A 78 13.19 -4.62 1.26
CA CYS A 78 14.29 -4.62 2.19
C CYS A 78 15.64 -4.66 1.49
N LEU A 79 16.54 -3.76 1.89
CA LEU A 79 17.93 -3.78 1.44
C LEU A 79 18.84 -4.30 2.54
N HIS A 80 19.51 -5.43 2.27
CA HIS A 80 20.54 -5.99 3.12
C HIS A 80 21.91 -5.96 2.42
N GLN A 81 22.98 -5.87 3.21
CA GLN A 81 24.36 -6.01 2.75
C GLN A 81 24.70 -5.12 1.54
N HIS A 82 24.50 -3.81 1.69
CA HIS A 82 24.80 -2.84 0.64
C HIS A 82 26.29 -2.46 0.64
N ASP A 83 26.85 -2.27 -0.56
CA ASP A 83 28.21 -1.78 -0.77
C ASP A 83 28.15 -0.55 -1.68
N TRP A 84 28.43 0.64 -1.12
CA TRP A 84 28.27 1.94 -1.77
C TRP A 84 29.61 2.61 -2.02
N LEU A 85 30.33 2.19 -3.08
CA LEU A 85 31.67 2.71 -3.38
C LEU A 85 32.63 2.51 -2.18
N ASP A 86 33.93 2.76 -2.36
CA ASP A 86 34.90 2.64 -1.25
C ASP A 86 34.57 3.59 -0.08
N GLN A 87 35.12 3.29 1.12
CA GLN A 87 34.84 3.91 2.44
C GLN A 87 34.87 5.45 2.55
N GLN A 88 35.18 6.18 1.49
CA GLN A 88 35.15 7.65 1.41
C GLN A 88 33.77 8.24 1.06
N ALA A 89 32.75 7.41 0.82
CA ALA A 89 31.38 7.88 0.68
C ALA A 89 30.87 8.50 2.00
N GLN A 90 30.77 9.83 2.03
CA GLN A 90 30.15 10.52 3.16
C GLN A 90 28.64 10.25 3.15
N SER A 91 28.18 9.39 4.05
CA SER A 91 26.76 9.20 4.29
C SER A 91 26.21 10.44 5.00
N SER A 92 25.46 11.27 4.28
CA SER A 92 24.63 12.31 4.90
C SER A 92 23.42 11.62 5.54
N ALA A 93 23.64 10.89 6.62
CA ALA A 93 22.61 10.12 7.30
C ALA A 93 21.80 11.04 8.21
N SER A 94 20.88 11.81 7.65
CA SER A 94 19.58 11.97 8.30
C SER A 94 18.79 10.71 7.92
N VAL A 95 18.90 9.65 8.73
CA VAL A 95 18.01 8.49 8.62
C VAL A 95 16.59 9.04 8.73
N PRO A 96 15.77 9.00 7.67
CA PRO A 96 14.39 9.41 7.80
C PRO A 96 13.76 8.54 8.89
N THR A 97 13.00 9.16 9.79
CA THR A 97 12.07 8.48 10.68
C THR A 97 11.17 7.61 9.79
N GLY A 98 11.48 6.31 9.65
CA GLY A 98 10.80 5.43 8.69
C GLY A 98 11.67 4.32 8.09
N LEU A 99 13.00 4.42 8.13
CA LEU A 99 13.87 3.26 7.84
C LEU A 99 13.81 2.29 9.04
N ARG A 100 13.01 1.24 8.92
CA ARG A 100 12.87 0.18 9.93
C ARG A 100 13.62 -1.07 9.48
N SER A 101 14.02 -1.89 10.44
CA SER A 101 14.44 -3.27 10.17
C SER A 101 13.23 -4.04 9.61
N CYS A 102 13.40 -4.65 8.45
CA CYS A 102 12.34 -5.45 7.84
C CYS A 102 12.21 -6.79 8.59
N SER A 103 11.02 -7.38 8.56
CA SER A 103 10.82 -8.75 9.06
C SER A 103 11.61 -9.73 8.20
N VAL A 104 12.30 -10.68 8.85
CA VAL A 104 13.01 -11.79 8.17
C VAL A 104 12.03 -12.74 7.48
N GLU A 105 10.80 -12.80 8.00
CA GLU A 105 9.73 -13.67 7.52
C GLU A 105 8.51 -12.81 7.15
N SER A 106 8.34 -12.60 5.85
CA SER A 106 7.21 -11.87 5.27
C SER A 106 6.43 -12.75 4.29
N GLN A 107 5.16 -12.42 4.11
CA GLN A 107 4.26 -13.00 3.13
C GLN A 107 3.61 -11.89 2.31
N PRO A 108 3.15 -12.16 1.07
CA PRO A 108 2.49 -11.14 0.26
C PRO A 108 1.23 -10.60 0.93
N GLY A 109 1.06 -9.27 0.96
CA GLY A 109 -0.13 -8.65 1.52
C GLY A 109 0.06 -7.16 1.79
N ILE A 110 -0.88 -6.56 2.52
CA ILE A 110 -0.86 -5.17 2.97
C ILE A 110 -1.03 -5.21 4.48
N PHE A 111 -0.02 -4.76 5.21
CA PHE A 111 -0.03 -4.76 6.67
C PHE A 111 -0.27 -3.36 7.22
N PHE A 112 -1.27 -3.27 8.11
CA PHE A 112 -1.62 -2.08 8.87
C PHE A 112 -1.21 -2.30 10.34
N PRO A 113 -0.11 -1.68 10.81
CA PRO A 113 0.22 -1.63 12.23
C PRO A 113 -0.84 -0.85 13.04
N PRO A 114 -0.85 -1.02 14.38
CA PRO A 114 -1.70 -0.24 15.27
C PRO A 114 -1.62 1.27 15.03
N GLY A 115 -2.78 1.93 15.00
CA GLY A 115 -2.88 3.39 14.85
C GLY A 115 -2.51 3.93 13.46
N THR A 116 -2.34 3.06 12.46
CA THR A 116 -2.06 3.48 11.08
C THR A 116 -3.30 3.45 10.21
N GLY A 117 -3.35 4.33 9.22
CA GLY A 117 -4.37 4.30 8.19
C GLY A 117 -3.92 4.84 6.84
N ALA A 118 -4.77 4.58 5.85
CA ALA A 118 -4.58 4.99 4.47
C ALA A 118 -5.90 5.45 3.85
N GLU A 119 -5.80 6.32 2.86
CA GLU A 119 -6.94 6.92 2.20
C GLU A 119 -6.86 6.75 0.69
N ARG A 120 -8.00 6.43 0.07
CA ARG A 120 -8.16 6.35 -1.37
C ARG A 120 -9.31 7.24 -1.81
N SER A 121 -9.08 8.02 -2.86
CA SER A 121 -10.17 8.70 -3.55
C SER A 121 -11.08 7.66 -4.20
N LEU A 122 -12.40 7.79 -4.00
CA LEU A 122 -13.37 6.94 -4.68
C LEU A 122 -13.41 7.20 -6.19
N GLN A 123 -12.90 8.34 -6.66
CA GLN A 123 -12.73 8.61 -8.10
C GLN A 123 -11.63 7.79 -8.74
N ASP A 124 -10.61 7.38 -7.97
CA ASP A 124 -9.46 6.59 -8.44
C ASP A 124 -9.66 5.07 -8.26
N ILE A 125 -10.88 4.68 -7.91
CA ILE A 125 -11.34 3.29 -7.76
C ILE A 125 -12.32 3.02 -8.91
N PRO A 126 -12.42 1.77 -9.41
CA PRO A 126 -13.42 1.44 -10.43
C PRO A 126 -14.81 1.92 -10.05
N GLN A 127 -15.44 2.60 -11.02
CA GLN A 127 -16.77 3.15 -10.82
C GLN A 127 -17.79 2.02 -10.61
N PRO A 128 -18.79 2.24 -9.75
CA PRO A 128 -19.87 1.29 -9.55
C PRO A 128 -20.61 0.98 -10.86
N HIS A 129 -21.23 -0.21 -10.91
CA HIS A 129 -22.23 -0.47 -11.94
C HIS A 129 -23.34 0.58 -11.82
N VAL A 130 -23.90 1.04 -12.92
CA VAL A 130 -24.87 2.15 -12.91
C VAL A 130 -26.32 1.64 -12.86
N GLU A 131 -26.58 0.41 -13.34
CA GLU A 131 -27.95 -0.13 -13.38
C GLU A 131 -28.00 -1.67 -13.27
N PRO A 132 -28.47 -2.23 -12.14
CA PRO A 132 -28.71 -1.53 -10.87
C PRO A 132 -27.39 -1.02 -10.25
N TRP A 133 -27.44 0.10 -9.52
CA TRP A 133 -26.25 0.61 -8.85
C TRP A 133 -25.74 -0.39 -7.82
N ALA A 134 -24.48 -0.80 -7.98
CA ALA A 134 -23.84 -1.77 -7.10
C ALA A 134 -22.35 -1.49 -6.95
N PHE A 135 -21.89 -1.47 -5.69
CA PHE A 135 -20.48 -1.40 -5.33
C PHE A 135 -20.03 -2.60 -4.51
N SER A 136 -19.00 -3.31 -4.95
CA SER A 136 -18.43 -4.44 -4.22
C SER A 136 -17.00 -4.15 -3.77
N LEU A 137 -16.69 -4.60 -2.56
CA LEU A 137 -15.37 -4.56 -1.98
C LEU A 137 -15.08 -5.89 -1.28
N ASP A 138 -13.93 -6.48 -1.55
CA ASP A 138 -13.46 -7.71 -0.90
C ASP A 138 -12.15 -7.42 -0.14
N LEU A 139 -12.14 -7.76 1.15
CA LEU A 139 -10.98 -7.68 2.04
C LEU A 139 -10.55 -9.09 2.43
N GLY A 140 -9.41 -9.54 1.94
CA GLY A 140 -8.84 -10.83 2.31
C GLY A 140 -8.07 -10.77 3.63
N LEU A 141 -8.81 -10.77 4.74
CA LEU A 141 -8.23 -10.62 6.08
C LEU A 141 -7.51 -11.92 6.51
N GLN A 142 -6.18 -11.88 6.59
CA GLN A 142 -5.37 -13.02 7.00
C GLN A 142 -5.00 -13.01 8.47
N LEU A 143 -4.68 -11.84 9.00
CA LEU A 143 -4.30 -11.63 10.39
C LEU A 143 -5.07 -10.43 10.93
N ALA A 144 -5.52 -10.53 12.17
CA ALA A 144 -6.17 -9.43 12.89
C ALA A 144 -5.91 -9.56 14.39
N ALA A 145 -5.59 -8.45 15.04
CA ALA A 145 -5.39 -8.36 16.49
C ALA A 145 -5.79 -6.97 16.98
N GLY A 146 -6.17 -6.87 18.26
CA GLY A 146 -6.63 -5.62 18.86
C GLY A 146 -8.00 -5.18 18.34
N SER A 147 -8.34 -3.92 18.63
CA SER A 147 -9.65 -3.34 18.30
C SER A 147 -9.51 -1.95 17.71
N GLY A 148 -10.39 -1.62 16.75
CA GLY A 148 -10.36 -0.34 16.07
C GLY A 148 -10.94 -0.41 14.65
N PRO A 149 -10.90 0.70 13.91
CA PRO A 149 -11.41 0.78 12.54
C PRO A 149 -10.62 -0.12 11.59
N LEU A 150 -11.35 -0.86 10.77
CA LEU A 150 -10.82 -1.64 9.64
C LEU A 150 -10.98 -0.86 8.34
N LEU A 151 -12.16 -0.30 8.13
CA LEU A 151 -12.54 0.39 6.91
C LEU A 151 -13.65 1.41 7.16
N ALA A 152 -13.64 2.52 6.41
CA ALA A 152 -14.77 3.43 6.36
C ALA A 152 -14.99 4.05 4.97
N LEU A 153 -16.23 4.44 4.69
CA LEU A 153 -16.62 5.20 3.51
C LEU A 153 -17.23 6.53 3.96
N GLY A 154 -16.71 7.64 3.44
CA GLY A 154 -17.16 8.95 3.85
C GLY A 154 -16.43 10.10 3.16
N THR A 155 -16.49 11.25 3.80
CA THR A 155 -15.74 12.46 3.46
C THR A 155 -14.78 12.79 4.62
N PRO A 156 -13.73 13.59 4.42
CA PRO A 156 -12.79 13.95 5.51
C PRO A 156 -13.40 14.80 6.62
N GLU A 157 -14.39 15.62 6.28
CA GLU A 157 -14.95 16.64 7.16
C GLU A 157 -16.13 16.11 7.99
N ASP A 158 -16.81 15.07 7.51
CA ASP A 158 -17.98 14.49 8.16
C ASP A 158 -17.65 13.13 8.77
N PRO A 159 -18.40 12.70 9.79
CA PRO A 159 -18.35 11.31 10.25
C PRO A 159 -18.56 10.33 9.09
N PRO A 160 -17.90 9.15 9.13
CA PRO A 160 -18.05 8.16 8.08
C PRO A 160 -19.51 7.72 7.94
N ARG A 161 -19.98 7.60 6.70
CA ARG A 161 -21.35 7.16 6.41
C ARG A 161 -21.52 5.66 6.61
N LEU A 162 -20.44 4.91 6.41
CA LEU A 162 -20.35 3.49 6.66
C LEU A 162 -19.00 3.20 7.29
N SER A 163 -18.95 2.41 8.36
CA SER A 163 -17.70 1.93 8.93
C SER A 163 -17.77 0.45 9.29
N LEU A 164 -16.61 -0.19 9.21
CA LEU A 164 -16.32 -1.53 9.69
C LEU A 164 -15.29 -1.40 10.80
N HIS A 165 -15.65 -1.85 11.99
CA HIS A 165 -14.75 -1.90 13.15
C HIS A 165 -14.44 -3.34 13.52
N LEU A 166 -13.22 -3.57 13.99
CA LEU A 166 -12.77 -4.82 14.59
C LEU A 166 -12.91 -4.71 16.12
N GLN A 167 -13.70 -5.58 16.73
CA GLN A 167 -13.89 -5.71 18.19
C GLN A 167 -14.15 -7.18 18.56
N ASP A 168 -13.16 -8.06 18.39
CA ASP A 168 -13.26 -9.54 18.39
C ASP A 168 -14.13 -10.15 17.26
N GLN A 169 -15.11 -9.38 16.78
CA GLN A 169 -15.92 -9.59 15.59
C GLN A 169 -15.84 -8.36 14.68
N VAL A 170 -16.42 -8.45 13.48
CA VAL A 170 -16.55 -7.31 12.57
C VAL A 170 -17.87 -6.62 12.83
N VAL A 171 -17.83 -5.35 13.22
CA VAL A 171 -19.01 -4.52 13.49
C VAL A 171 -19.22 -3.58 12.31
N LEU A 172 -20.35 -3.69 11.62
CA LEU A 172 -20.78 -2.79 10.57
C LEU A 172 -21.70 -1.72 11.16
N SER A 173 -21.34 -0.45 10.97
CA SER A 173 -22.16 0.69 11.40
C SER A 173 -22.43 1.65 10.24
N SER A 174 -23.55 2.37 10.30
CA SER A 174 -23.92 3.40 9.32
C SER A 174 -24.39 4.66 10.01
N GLY A 175 -23.48 5.58 10.32
CA GLY A 175 -23.79 6.81 11.04
C GLY A 175 -24.50 6.52 12.36
N SER A 176 -25.67 7.12 12.59
CA SER A 176 -26.50 6.89 13.78
C SER A 176 -27.42 5.65 13.70
N GLY A 177 -27.19 4.77 12.73
CA GLY A 177 -28.00 3.57 12.49
C GLY A 177 -27.67 2.41 13.44
N PRO A 178 -28.38 1.26 13.31
CA PRO A 178 -28.07 0.06 14.07
C PRO A 178 -26.70 -0.49 13.66
N GLU A 179 -25.98 -1.05 14.64
CA GLU A 179 -24.75 -1.80 14.42
C GLU A 179 -25.08 -3.27 14.15
N LEU A 180 -24.37 -3.88 13.20
CA LEU A 180 -24.47 -5.32 12.92
C LEU A 180 -23.15 -6.02 13.15
N ASP A 181 -23.22 -7.12 13.85
CA ASP A 181 -22.07 -7.93 14.21
C ASP A 181 -21.96 -9.15 13.31
N LEU A 182 -20.80 -9.31 12.67
CA LEU A 182 -20.46 -10.51 11.92
C LEU A 182 -19.25 -11.19 12.57
N PRO A 183 -19.38 -12.44 13.06
CA PRO A 183 -18.25 -13.15 13.65
C PRO A 183 -17.13 -13.33 12.63
N LEU A 184 -15.91 -12.94 13.01
CA LEU A 184 -14.76 -12.94 12.12
C LEU A 184 -14.17 -14.35 11.97
N VAL A 185 -13.92 -14.76 10.72
CA VAL A 185 -13.23 -16.00 10.37
C VAL A 185 -12.00 -15.68 9.52
N LEU A 186 -10.81 -15.78 10.11
CA LEU A 186 -9.55 -15.51 9.40
C LEU A 186 -9.36 -16.46 8.20
N GLY A 187 -8.78 -15.93 7.12
CA GLY A 187 -8.54 -16.69 5.88
C GLY A 187 -9.74 -16.79 4.94
N LEU A 188 -10.92 -16.29 5.35
CA LEU A 188 -12.06 -16.08 4.44
C LEU A 188 -12.20 -14.58 4.12
N PRO A 189 -12.39 -14.21 2.85
CA PRO A 189 -12.54 -12.81 2.49
C PRO A 189 -13.82 -12.24 3.09
N LEU A 190 -13.70 -11.04 3.66
CA LEU A 190 -14.81 -10.21 4.07
C LEU A 190 -15.30 -9.43 2.85
N GLN A 191 -16.54 -9.67 2.45
CA GLN A 191 -17.13 -9.06 1.26
C GLN A 191 -18.19 -8.05 1.68
N LEU A 192 -18.09 -6.85 1.13
CA LEU A 192 -19.00 -5.74 1.35
C LEU A 192 -19.66 -5.38 0.03
N ASN A 193 -20.96 -5.64 -0.07
CA ASN A 193 -21.76 -5.34 -1.25
C ASN A 193 -22.76 -4.22 -0.93
N LEU A 194 -22.59 -3.09 -1.60
CA LEU A 194 -23.41 -1.90 -1.48
C LEU A 194 -24.38 -1.83 -2.66
N THR A 195 -25.62 -1.48 -2.36
CA THR A 195 -26.65 -1.10 -3.32
C THR A 195 -27.24 0.24 -2.88
N VAL A 196 -28.13 0.84 -3.69
CA VAL A 196 -28.70 2.17 -3.41
C VAL A 196 -29.28 2.28 -1.99
N SER A 197 -29.87 1.20 -1.48
CA SER A 197 -30.59 1.22 -0.19
C SER A 197 -30.17 0.10 0.76
N ARG A 198 -29.10 -0.65 0.47
CA ARG A 198 -28.70 -1.81 1.29
C ARG A 198 -27.19 -2.00 1.27
N VAL A 199 -26.68 -2.45 2.40
CA VAL A 199 -25.31 -2.94 2.57
C VAL A 199 -25.38 -4.36 3.04
N VAL A 200 -24.70 -5.25 2.34
CA VAL A 200 -24.55 -6.65 2.73
C VAL A 200 -23.10 -6.88 3.08
N LEU A 201 -22.85 -7.26 4.33
CA LEU A 201 -21.55 -7.74 4.79
C LEU A 201 -21.60 -9.26 4.86
N SER A 202 -20.69 -9.94 4.18
CA SER A 202 -20.65 -11.41 4.17
C SER A 202 -19.25 -11.94 4.34
N GLN A 203 -19.14 -13.09 4.98
CA GLN A 203 -17.90 -13.85 5.08
C GLN A 203 -18.24 -15.34 4.98
N GLY A 204 -17.92 -15.93 3.82
CA GLY A 204 -18.35 -17.28 3.48
C GLY A 204 -19.88 -17.43 3.52
N PRO A 205 -20.45 -18.39 4.28
CA PRO A 205 -21.89 -18.60 4.35
C PRO A 205 -22.63 -17.59 5.25
N LYS A 206 -21.91 -16.85 6.10
CA LYS A 206 -22.50 -15.88 7.02
C LYS A 206 -22.69 -14.54 6.31
N LYS A 207 -23.83 -13.90 6.54
CA LYS A 207 -24.14 -12.58 5.99
C LYS A 207 -25.03 -11.78 6.92
N GLU A 208 -24.75 -10.49 6.98
CA GLU A 208 -25.54 -9.49 7.68
C GLU A 208 -25.94 -8.38 6.69
N MET A 209 -27.09 -7.76 6.92
CA MET A 209 -27.64 -6.76 6.00
C MET A 209 -28.17 -5.54 6.73
N LEU A 210 -27.61 -4.38 6.40
CA LEU A 210 -28.13 -3.08 6.80
C LEU A 210 -28.99 -2.48 5.68
N THR A 211 -30.16 -1.96 6.05
CA THR A 211 -30.97 -1.11 5.17
C THR A 211 -30.57 0.35 5.34
N LEU A 212 -30.30 1.02 4.23
CA LEU A 212 -29.90 2.42 4.20
C LEU A 212 -30.97 3.30 3.53
N PRO A 213 -31.07 4.58 3.91
CA PRO A 213 -31.93 5.53 3.21
C PRO A 213 -31.46 5.69 1.76
N PRO A 214 -32.33 5.44 0.76
CA PRO A 214 -31.94 5.48 -0.66
C PRO A 214 -31.57 6.89 -1.14
N VAL A 215 -32.15 7.92 -0.53
CA VAL A 215 -31.99 9.33 -0.91
C VAL A 215 -31.72 10.16 0.34
N GLY A 216 -30.91 11.20 0.19
CA GLY A 216 -30.61 12.17 1.25
C GLY A 216 -29.11 12.26 1.57
N PRO A 217 -28.75 13.07 2.58
CA PRO A 217 -27.36 13.29 2.99
C PRO A 217 -26.68 12.02 3.52
N GLY A 218 -27.43 11.01 3.94
CA GLY A 218 -26.89 9.69 4.35
C GLY A 218 -26.74 8.66 3.22
N SER A 219 -27.09 9.01 1.97
CA SER A 219 -27.01 8.05 0.85
C SER A 219 -25.56 7.77 0.46
N LEU A 220 -25.15 6.50 0.43
CA LEU A 220 -23.79 6.10 0.03
C LEU A 220 -23.50 6.39 -1.44
N PHE A 221 -24.51 6.31 -2.31
CA PHE A 221 -24.38 6.59 -3.74
C PHE A 221 -23.74 7.96 -4.00
N ASN A 222 -24.12 8.97 -3.21
CA ASN A 222 -23.64 10.33 -3.37
C ASN A 222 -22.13 10.48 -3.12
N LEU A 223 -21.47 9.54 -2.41
CA LEU A 223 -20.03 9.58 -2.19
C LEU A 223 -19.22 9.47 -3.49
N TRP A 224 -19.71 8.71 -4.48
CA TRP A 224 -19.06 8.58 -5.78
C TRP A 224 -19.27 9.80 -6.68
N ALA A 225 -20.34 10.56 -6.45
CA ALA A 225 -20.58 11.83 -7.15
C ALA A 225 -19.77 12.99 -6.56
N GLN A 226 -19.28 12.86 -5.34
CA GLN A 226 -18.53 13.89 -4.63
C GLN A 226 -17.04 13.81 -4.94
N LEU A 227 -16.40 14.97 -5.17
CA LEU A 227 -14.95 15.04 -5.37
C LEU A 227 -14.15 14.57 -4.14
N GLN A 228 -14.77 14.64 -2.97
CA GLN A 228 -14.15 14.37 -1.67
C GLN A 228 -14.54 13.00 -1.12
N GLY A 229 -15.23 12.15 -1.88
CA GLY A 229 -15.55 10.79 -1.46
C GLY A 229 -14.30 9.96 -1.28
N ARG A 230 -14.12 9.37 -0.10
CA ARG A 230 -12.94 8.60 0.28
C ARG A 230 -13.30 7.21 0.82
N LEU A 231 -12.42 6.27 0.51
CA LEU A 231 -12.28 5.00 1.19
C LEU A 231 -11.12 5.13 2.19
N PHE A 232 -11.42 4.95 3.47
CA PHE A 232 -10.45 4.92 4.55
C PHE A 232 -10.20 3.48 4.96
N LEU A 233 -8.94 3.14 5.25
CA LEU A 233 -8.51 1.83 5.73
C LEU A 233 -7.68 2.02 6.99
N GLY A 234 -7.95 1.24 8.03
CA GLY A 234 -7.31 1.42 9.33
C GLY A 234 -7.78 2.68 10.06
N ALA A 235 -6.92 3.21 10.93
CA ALA A 235 -7.21 4.35 11.78
C ALA A 235 -7.28 5.68 11.02
N LEU A 236 -8.25 6.52 11.35
CA LEU A 236 -8.25 7.91 10.87
C LEU A 236 -7.17 8.73 11.59
N PRO A 237 -6.67 9.82 10.99
CA PRO A 237 -5.71 10.70 11.65
C PRO A 237 -6.22 11.19 13.01
N GLY A 238 -5.47 10.88 14.08
CA GLY A 238 -5.82 11.25 15.46
C GLY A 238 -6.77 10.28 16.17
N GLU A 239 -7.21 9.21 15.51
CA GLU A 239 -8.00 8.14 16.11
C GLU A 239 -7.10 7.13 16.83
N ALA A 240 -7.37 6.89 18.11
CA ALA A 240 -6.67 5.85 18.86
C ALA A 240 -7.19 4.48 18.44
N SER A 241 -6.31 3.64 17.90
CA SER A 241 -6.63 2.28 17.46
C SER A 241 -5.53 1.33 17.89
N SER A 242 -5.92 0.20 18.48
CA SER A 242 -5.02 -0.93 18.73
C SER A 242 -5.10 -1.99 17.65
N ALA A 243 -5.98 -1.82 16.65
CA ALA A 243 -6.16 -2.77 15.56
C ALA A 243 -4.89 -2.88 14.72
N SER A 244 -4.41 -4.11 14.58
CA SER A 244 -3.33 -4.52 13.68
C SER A 244 -3.83 -5.62 12.78
N PHE A 245 -3.66 -5.49 11.47
CA PHE A 245 -4.19 -6.48 10.54
C PHE A 245 -3.41 -6.58 9.23
N CYS A 246 -3.49 -7.75 8.62
CA CYS A 246 -2.94 -8.02 7.30
C CYS A 246 -4.07 -8.37 6.31
N LEU A 247 -4.02 -7.76 5.14
CA LEU A 247 -4.85 -8.09 3.99
C LEU A 247 -4.01 -8.78 2.91
N ASP A 248 -4.35 -9.98 2.46
CA ASP A 248 -3.70 -10.56 1.27
C ASP A 248 -4.15 -9.90 -0.03
N GLY A 249 -5.32 -9.26 0.00
CA GLY A 249 -5.88 -8.52 -1.09
C GLY A 249 -6.92 -7.53 -0.60
N LEU A 250 -6.91 -6.37 -1.26
CA LEU A 250 -7.99 -5.41 -1.20
C LEU A 250 -8.50 -5.24 -2.63
N TRP A 251 -9.74 -5.61 -2.88
CA TRP A 251 -10.34 -5.58 -4.21
C TRP A 251 -11.58 -4.71 -4.20
N ALA A 252 -11.72 -3.85 -5.19
CA ALA A 252 -12.94 -3.09 -5.44
C ALA A 252 -13.41 -3.40 -6.86
N GLN A 253 -14.66 -3.83 -7.03
CA GLN A 253 -15.22 -4.21 -8.35
C GLN A 253 -14.35 -5.22 -9.11
N GLY A 254 -13.73 -6.17 -8.42
CA GLY A 254 -12.85 -7.15 -9.05
C GLY A 254 -11.49 -6.61 -9.51
N GLN A 255 -11.12 -5.36 -9.17
CA GLN A 255 -9.77 -4.83 -9.37
C GLN A 255 -9.03 -4.70 -8.04
N ARG A 256 -7.77 -5.17 -8.00
CA ARG A 256 -6.91 -5.03 -6.83
C ARG A 256 -6.49 -3.57 -6.64
N LEU A 257 -6.65 -3.06 -5.43
CA LEU A 257 -6.26 -1.70 -5.05
C LEU A 257 -4.80 -1.69 -4.55
N ASP A 258 -3.98 -0.89 -5.21
CA ASP A 258 -2.56 -0.69 -4.88
C ASP A 258 -2.36 0.45 -3.86
N MET A 259 -1.97 0.14 -2.63
CA MET A 259 -1.81 1.14 -1.56
C MET A 259 -0.63 2.11 -1.74
N ASP A 260 0.23 1.89 -2.73
CA ASP A 260 1.23 2.90 -3.13
C ASP A 260 0.61 4.08 -3.89
N ARG A 261 -0.64 3.92 -4.35
CA ARG A 261 -1.46 4.98 -4.97
C ARG A 261 -2.47 5.59 -4.00
N ALA A 262 -2.23 5.45 -2.70
CA ALA A 262 -3.04 6.12 -1.68
C ALA A 262 -2.93 7.65 -1.81
N LEU A 263 -4.02 8.35 -1.53
CA LEU A 263 -4.05 9.81 -1.44
C LEU A 263 -3.24 10.29 -0.23
N SER A 264 -3.37 9.56 0.87
CA SER A 264 -2.64 9.75 2.12
C SER A 264 -2.41 8.38 2.76
N ARG A 265 -1.27 8.19 3.42
CA ARG A 265 -0.89 6.93 4.06
C ARG A 265 0.12 7.18 5.18
N ASN A 266 -0.05 6.55 6.34
CA ASN A 266 1.01 6.48 7.34
C ASN A 266 2.25 5.78 6.77
N GLN A 267 3.44 6.25 7.15
CA GLN A 267 4.71 5.71 6.65
C GLN A 267 4.97 4.27 7.08
N ASP A 268 4.32 3.83 8.17
CA ASP A 268 4.54 2.53 8.78
C ASP A 268 3.73 1.39 8.15
N ILE A 269 2.82 1.69 7.22
CA ILE A 269 2.04 0.69 6.49
C ILE A 269 2.94 0.00 5.46
N TRP A 270 2.93 -1.33 5.47
CA TRP A 270 3.64 -2.15 4.49
C TRP A 270 2.66 -2.47 3.36
N THR A 271 2.96 -2.04 2.14
CA THR A 271 1.99 -2.07 1.03
C THR A 271 1.98 -3.36 0.23
N HIS A 272 3.03 -4.16 0.35
CA HIS A 272 3.21 -5.38 -0.43
C HIS A 272 3.72 -6.57 0.40
N SER A 273 3.93 -6.36 1.70
CA SER A 273 4.33 -7.41 2.63
C SER A 273 3.49 -7.40 3.91
N CYS A 274 3.33 -8.59 4.49
CA CYS A 274 2.80 -8.80 5.83
C CYS A 274 3.76 -9.65 6.66
N PRO A 275 3.80 -9.46 7.99
CA PRO A 275 4.54 -10.37 8.85
C PRO A 275 3.84 -11.75 8.88
N GLN A 276 4.61 -12.83 8.96
CA GLN A 276 4.05 -14.19 9.04
C GLN A 276 3.35 -14.48 10.37
N SER A 277 3.77 -13.81 11.44
CA SER A 277 3.10 -13.82 12.73
C SER A 277 2.75 -12.39 13.12
N PRO A 278 1.57 -12.12 13.71
CA PRO A 278 1.32 -10.85 14.36
C PRO A 278 2.36 -10.76 15.48
N SER A 279 3.33 -9.87 15.34
CA SER A 279 4.42 -9.77 16.30
C SER A 279 3.84 -9.62 17.70
N ASN A 280 4.11 -10.57 18.59
CA ASN A 280 4.19 -10.27 20.01
C ASN A 280 5.32 -9.25 20.14
N GLY A 281 4.95 -7.98 20.27
CA GLY A 281 5.91 -6.92 20.57
C GLY A 281 6.54 -7.20 21.92
N THR A 282 7.66 -7.92 21.92
CA THR A 282 8.57 -8.02 23.05
C THR A 282 9.99 -7.93 22.50
N ASP A 283 10.64 -6.82 22.86
CA ASP A 283 12.08 -6.56 22.93
C ASP A 283 13.01 -7.14 21.84
N THR A 284 13.69 -6.22 21.15
CA THR A 284 15.15 -6.26 21.11
C THR A 284 15.70 -4.84 21.09
N THR A 285 16.11 -4.38 22.28
CA THR A 285 17.16 -3.37 22.43
C THR A 285 18.46 -3.94 21.85
N TYR A 286 19.04 -3.28 20.84
CA TYR A 286 20.48 -3.22 20.59
C TYR A 286 20.81 -1.91 19.85
#